data_AF-A0A7Y1CDI9-F1
#
_entry.id   AF-A0A7Y1CDI9-F1
#
_cell.length_a   1.000
_cell.length_b   1.000
_cell.length_c   1.000
_cell.angle_alpha   90.00
_cell.angle_beta   90.00
_cell.angle_gamma   90.00
#
_symmetry.space_group_name_H-M   'P 1'
#
loop_
_entity.id
_entity.type
_entity.pdbx_description
1 polymer ?
#
loop_
_entity_poly.entity_id
_entity_poly.type
_entity_poly.pdbx_seq_one_letter_code
_entity_poly.pdbx_strand_id
1 'polypeptide(L)'
;MTTLVTRKQDFLVSGVELQINQGSSCYAAIDSASTILASVNALLGALVGEGPDNGNEIYGVRVLTQHCEALLDAVAVVVREAENLAPQNASSEIVARDSEVQR
;
A
#
# COMPACT_ATOMS: atom_id res chain seq x y z
N MET A 1 22.58 9.95 0.86
CA MET A 1 21.51 8.94 0.92
C MET A 1 20.19 9.65 0.67
N THR A 2 19.48 9.32 -0.39
CA THR A 2 18.11 9.79 -0.62
C THR A 2 17.15 8.91 0.18
N THR A 3 16.41 9.50 1.10
CA THR A 3 15.41 8.76 1.89
C THR A 3 14.09 8.73 1.13
N LEU A 4 13.57 7.53 0.85
CA LEU A 4 12.23 7.36 0.28
C LEU A 4 11.19 7.49 1.38
N VAL A 5 10.28 8.44 1.21
CA VAL A 5 9.19 8.71 2.14
C VAL A 5 7.85 8.58 1.44
N THR A 6 6.84 8.08 2.14
CA THR A 6 5.47 8.00 1.66
C THR A 6 4.98 9.38 1.22
N ARG A 7 4.13 9.40 0.19
CA ARG A 7 3.38 10.60 -0.19
C ARG A 7 2.02 10.60 0.50
N LYS A 8 1.42 11.80 0.59
CA LYS A 8 0.03 11.90 1.00
C LYS A 8 -0.82 11.18 -0.04
N GLN A 9 -1.68 10.28 0.41
CA GLN A 9 -2.60 9.58 -0.46
C GLN A 9 -3.89 9.28 0.28
N ASP A 10 -5.00 9.65 -0.36
CA ASP A 10 -6.34 9.51 0.18
C ASP A 10 -7.05 8.42 -0.63
N PHE A 11 -7.67 7.45 0.05
CA PHE A 11 -8.35 6.31 -0.55
C PHE A 11 -9.77 6.25 -0.02
N LEU A 12 -10.74 6.08 -0.92
CA LEU A 12 -12.12 5.77 -0.53
C LEU A 12 -12.40 4.32 -0.89
N VAL A 13 -12.38 3.43 0.11
CA VAL A 13 -12.63 2.01 -0.11
C VAL A 13 -13.87 1.60 0.67
N SER A 14 -14.92 1.20 -0.06
CA SER A 14 -16.19 0.74 0.54
C SER A 14 -16.83 1.73 1.53
N GLY A 15 -16.70 3.03 1.26
CA GLY A 15 -17.22 4.09 2.13
C GLY A 15 -16.34 4.45 3.32
N VAL A 16 -15.19 3.78 3.49
CA VAL A 16 -14.16 4.15 4.48
C VAL A 16 -13.12 5.02 3.79
N GLU A 17 -12.89 6.21 4.35
CA GLU A 17 -11.80 7.10 3.94
C GLU A 17 -10.52 6.69 4.69
N LEU A 18 -9.48 6.33 3.95
CA LEU A 18 -8.16 6.00 4.46
C LEU A 18 -7.19 7.05 3.97
N GLN A 19 -6.39 7.59 4.88
CA GLN A 19 -5.40 8.61 4.56
C GLN A 19 -4.02 8.14 5.01
N ILE A 20 -3.08 8.06 4.07
CA ILE A 20 -1.66 7.95 4.37
C ILE A 20 -1.07 9.35 4.38
N ASN A 21 -0.44 9.73 5.49
CA ASN A 21 0.25 11.00 5.60
C ASN A 21 1.64 10.92 4.94
N GLN A 22 2.08 12.05 4.38
CA GLN A 22 3.42 12.14 3.82
C GLN A 22 4.49 12.07 4.91
N GLY A 23 5.70 11.62 4.53
CA GLY A 23 6.90 11.78 5.36
C GLY A 23 7.26 10.59 6.23
N SER A 24 6.44 9.54 6.30
CA SER A 24 6.85 8.25 6.88
C SER A 24 7.86 7.58 5.95
N SER A 25 8.86 6.87 6.49
CA SER A 25 9.78 6.14 5.61
C SER A 25 9.04 5.02 4.87
N CYS A 26 9.38 4.77 3.60
CA CYS A 26 8.77 3.66 2.85
C CYS A 26 8.99 2.32 3.55
N TYR A 27 10.13 2.14 4.22
CA TYR A 27 10.38 0.95 5.04
C TYR A 27 9.40 0.82 6.20
N ALA A 28 9.13 1.91 6.94
CA ALA A 28 8.16 1.89 8.03
C ALA A 28 6.73 1.60 7.53
N ALA A 29 6.38 2.07 6.34
CA ALA A 29 5.10 1.75 5.70
C ALA A 29 5.00 0.26 5.31
N ILE A 30 6.07 -0.32 4.75
CA ILE A 30 6.15 -1.77 4.44
C ILE A 30 6.08 -2.61 5.72
N ASP A 31 6.80 -2.22 6.77
CA ASP A 31 6.83 -2.92 8.05
C ASP A 31 5.45 -2.88 8.73
N SER A 32 4.78 -1.72 8.66
CA SER A 32 3.40 -1.57 9.13
C SER A 32 2.42 -2.46 8.36
N ALA A 33 2.49 -2.46 7.02
CA ALA A 33 1.65 -3.31 6.19
C ALA A 33 1.91 -4.81 6.47
N SER A 34 3.16 -5.20 6.66
CA SER A 34 3.55 -6.57 7.00
C SER A 34 2.97 -7.00 8.36
N THR A 35 3.02 -6.12 9.35
CA THR A 35 2.45 -6.36 10.67
C THR A 35 0.93 -6.52 10.61
N ILE A 36 0.24 -5.63 9.87
CA ILE A 36 -1.21 -5.70 9.70
C ILE A 36 -1.60 -7.00 8.99
N LEU A 37 -0.90 -7.39 7.90
CA LEU A 37 -1.16 -8.66 7.20
C LEU A 37 -0.95 -9.87 8.11
N ALA A 38 0.06 -9.86 8.97
CA ALA A 38 0.27 -10.92 9.95
C ALA A 38 -0.91 -11.02 10.96
N SER A 39 -1.41 -9.88 11.44
CA SER A 39 -2.60 -9.82 12.30
C SER A 39 -3.87 -10.29 11.59
N VAL A 40 -4.06 -9.90 10.32
CA VAL A 40 -5.18 -10.37 9.48
C VAL A 40 -5.13 -11.88 9.32
N ASN A 41 -3.96 -12.46 9.06
CA ASN A 41 -3.79 -13.90 8.90
C ASN A 41 -4.09 -14.66 10.21
N ALA A 42 -3.67 -14.12 11.35
CA ALA A 42 -3.99 -14.69 12.65
C ALA A 42 -5.51 -14.65 12.93
N LEU A 43 -6.16 -13.51 12.62
CA LEU A 43 -7.61 -13.35 12.78
C LEU A 43 -8.37 -14.33 11.87
N LEU A 44 -8.01 -14.41 10.58
CA LEU A 44 -8.59 -15.39 9.66
C LEU A 44 -8.45 -16.83 10.17
N GLY A 45 -7.29 -17.20 10.73
CA GLY A 45 -7.07 -18.51 11.35
C GLY A 45 -8.03 -18.80 12.50
N ALA A 46 -8.35 -17.80 13.33
CA ALA A 46 -9.34 -17.92 14.39
C ALA A 46 -10.77 -18.09 13.82
N LEU A 47 -11.14 -17.29 12.81
CA LEU A 47 -12.47 -17.33 12.21
C LEU A 47 -12.79 -18.64 11.48
N VAL A 48 -11.78 -19.27 10.88
CA VAL A 48 -11.93 -20.61 10.28
C VAL A 48 -12.26 -21.65 11.36
N GLY A 49 -11.80 -21.46 12.60
CA GLY A 49 -12.07 -22.35 13.72
C GLY A 49 -13.44 -22.16 14.39
N GLU A 50 -14.03 -20.96 14.31
CA GLU A 50 -15.22 -20.58 15.10
C GLU A 50 -16.57 -20.76 14.36
N GLY A 51 -16.57 -21.05 13.06
CA GLY A 51 -17.80 -21.36 12.30
C GLY A 51 -18.45 -20.14 11.61
N PRO A 52 -19.69 -20.25 11.10
CA PRO A 52 -20.24 -19.33 10.09
C PRO A 52 -20.70 -17.95 10.59
N ASP A 53 -20.75 -17.69 11.90
CA ASP A 53 -21.29 -16.44 12.48
C ASP A 53 -20.21 -15.38 12.77
N ASN A 54 -19.34 -15.12 11.80
CA ASN A 54 -18.13 -14.26 11.95
C ASN A 54 -18.18 -12.96 11.12
N GLY A 55 -19.38 -12.43 10.86
CA GLY A 55 -19.58 -11.34 9.91
C GLY A 55 -18.82 -10.04 10.25
N ASN A 56 -18.70 -9.71 11.53
CA ASN A 56 -18.01 -8.50 11.98
C ASN A 56 -16.49 -8.64 11.86
N GLU A 57 -15.98 -9.82 12.17
CA GLU A 57 -14.56 -10.14 12.14
C GLU A 57 -14.08 -10.25 10.69
N ILE A 58 -14.89 -10.84 9.79
CA ILE A 58 -14.64 -10.84 8.35
C ILE A 58 -14.62 -9.40 7.81
N TYR A 59 -15.52 -8.53 8.29
CA TYR A 59 -15.49 -7.11 7.92
C TYR A 59 -14.21 -6.43 8.44
N GLY A 60 -13.77 -6.73 9.66
CA GLY A 60 -12.52 -6.24 10.23
C GLY A 60 -11.29 -6.66 9.41
N VAL A 61 -11.20 -7.95 9.05
CA VAL A 61 -10.19 -8.48 8.12
C VAL A 61 -10.17 -7.66 6.84
N ARG A 62 -11.33 -7.44 6.22
CA ARG A 62 -11.45 -6.70 4.96
C ARG A 62 -10.92 -5.27 5.08
N VAL A 63 -11.27 -4.54 6.14
CA VAL A 63 -10.79 -3.17 6.36
C VAL A 63 -9.27 -3.14 6.59
N LEU A 64 -8.73 -4.08 7.36
CA LEU A 64 -7.29 -4.19 7.60
C LEU A 64 -6.52 -4.51 6.32
N THR A 65 -7.04 -5.41 5.47
CA THR A 65 -6.46 -5.69 4.14
C THR A 65 -6.42 -4.44 3.27
N GLN A 66 -7.51 -3.67 3.23
CA GLN A 66 -7.58 -2.41 2.47
C GLN A 66 -6.58 -1.37 2.98
N HIS A 67 -6.29 -1.36 4.29
CA HIS A 67 -5.27 -0.49 4.85
C HIS A 67 -3.85 -0.89 4.42
N CYS A 68 -3.57 -2.19 4.30
CA CYS A 68 -2.31 -2.68 3.74
C CYS A 68 -2.15 -2.29 2.28
N GLU A 69 -3.19 -2.44 1.47
CA GLU A 69 -3.19 -2.04 0.05
C GLU A 69 -2.85 -0.55 -0.09
N ALA A 70 -3.50 0.31 0.71
CA ALA A 70 -3.24 1.74 0.74
C ALA A 70 -1.77 2.08 1.11
N LEU A 71 -1.20 1.38 2.09
CA LEU A 71 0.21 1.56 2.48
C LEU A 71 1.17 1.13 1.36
N LEU A 72 0.90 0.01 0.70
CA LEU A 72 1.72 -0.52 -0.39
C LEU A 72 1.65 0.39 -1.62
N ASP A 73 0.48 0.90 -1.96
CA ASP A 73 0.30 1.85 -3.07
C ASP A 73 1.08 3.15 -2.83
N ALA A 74 1.04 3.67 -1.60
CA ALA A 74 1.80 4.87 -1.23
C ALA A 74 3.31 4.67 -1.35
N VAL A 75 3.80 3.47 -1.07
CA VAL A 75 5.21 3.10 -1.28
C VAL A 75 5.50 2.92 -2.77
N ALA A 76 4.64 2.26 -3.52
CA ALA A 76 4.82 1.97 -4.95
C ALA A 76 4.96 3.26 -5.78
N VAL A 77 4.17 4.29 -5.48
CA VAL A 77 4.27 5.61 -6.13
C VAL A 77 5.68 6.20 -5.93
N VAL A 78 6.17 6.18 -4.70
CA VAL A 78 7.48 6.76 -4.35
C VAL A 78 8.62 5.96 -4.96
N VAL A 79 8.52 4.63 -4.95
CA VAL A 79 9.50 3.74 -5.57
C VAL A 79 9.53 3.98 -7.08
N ARG A 80 8.39 4.02 -7.77
CA ARG A 80 8.32 4.26 -9.21
C ARG A 80 8.93 5.61 -9.60
N GLU A 81 8.66 6.67 -8.84
CA GLU A 81 9.29 7.97 -9.05
C GLU A 81 10.82 7.91 -8.87
N ALA A 82 11.30 7.23 -7.83
CA ALA A 82 12.72 7.05 -7.59
C ALA A 82 13.40 6.20 -8.68
N GLU A 83 12.72 5.16 -9.17
CA GLU A 83 13.17 4.34 -10.29
C GLU A 83 13.24 5.15 -11.59
N ASN A 84 12.25 6.01 -11.88
CA ASN A 84 12.26 6.88 -13.05
C ASN A 84 13.44 7.87 -13.04
N LEU A 85 13.87 8.30 -11.85
CA LEU A 85 15.03 9.19 -11.67
C LEU A 85 16.37 8.45 -11.62
N ALA A 86 16.36 7.11 -11.62
CA ALA A 86 17.57 6.34 -11.53
C ALA A 86 18.40 6.47 -12.83
N PRO A 87 19.72 6.68 -12.76
CA PRO A 87 20.57 6.92 -13.94
C PRO A 87 20.47 5.82 -15.00
N GLN A 88 20.29 4.58 -14.58
CA GLN A 88 20.11 3.41 -15.45
C GLN A 88 18.80 3.42 -16.25
N ASN A 89 17.80 4.18 -15.82
CA ASN A 89 16.48 4.27 -16.46
C ASN A 89 16.33 5.53 -17.34
N ALA A 90 17.26 6.49 -17.27
CA ALA A 90 17.21 7.75 -18.01
C ALA A 90 17.32 7.59 -19.54
N SER A 91 17.76 6.42 -20.03
CA SER A 91 17.89 6.10 -21.46
C SER A 91 16.89 5.03 -21.96
N SER A 92 15.95 4.59 -21.12
CA SER A 92 14.98 3.56 -21.48
C SER A 92 13.79 4.18 -22.23
N GLU A 93 13.50 3.70 -23.45
CA GLU A 93 12.33 4.08 -24.26
C GLU A 93 10.98 3.97 -23.51
N ILE A 94 10.95 3.22 -22.41
CA ILE A 94 9.77 3.02 -21.56
C ILE A 94 9.33 4.33 -20.87
N VAL A 95 10.27 5.19 -20.47
CA VAL A 95 9.96 6.48 -19.82
C VAL A 95 9.37 7.50 -20.81
N ALA A 96 9.76 7.42 -22.09
CA ALA A 96 9.23 8.28 -23.14
C ALA A 96 7.73 8.01 -23.41
N ARG A 97 7.31 6.74 -23.39
CA ARG A 97 5.90 6.36 -23.64
C ARG A 97 4.96 6.71 -22.48
N ASP A 98 5.39 6.58 -21.22
CA ASP A 98 4.56 6.99 -20.07
C ASP A 98 4.31 8.52 -20.05
N SER A 99 5.26 9.30 -20.57
CA SER A 99 5.15 10.77 -20.68
C SER A 99 4.18 11.23 -21.77
N GLU A 100 3.93 10.40 -22.80
CA GLU A 100 2.98 10.69 -23.88
C GLU A 100 1.53 10.33 -23.50
N VAL A 101 1.33 9.34 -22.62
CA VAL A 101 0.00 8.90 -22.19
C VAL A 101 -0.63 9.86 -21.16
N GLN A 102 0.17 10.71 -20.51
CA GLN A 102 -0.30 11.70 -19.52
C GLN A 102 -0.54 13.11 -20.10
N ARG A 103 -0.51 13.30 -21.43
CA ARG A 103 -0.82 14.58 -22.10
C ARG A 103 -2.21 14.63 -22.71
#